data_AF-R4PZB0-F1
#
_entry.id   AF-R4PZB0-F1
#
_cell.length_a   1.000
_cell.length_b   1.000
_cell.length_c   1.000
_cell.angle_alpha   90.00
_cell.angle_beta   90.00
_cell.angle_gamma   90.00
#
_symmetry.space_group_name_H-M   'P 1'
#
loop_
_entity.id
_entity.type
_entity.pdbx_description
1 polymer ?
#
loop_
_entity_poly.entity_id
_entity_poly.type
_entity_poly.pdbx_seq_one_letter_code
_entity_poly.pdbx_strand_id
1 'polypeptide(L)' 'MRYTIYNMPRRNRTPKHILRKLPVKERTKIRYPTKKAAEAAMCQRILYEPTVLLRVYQSPHDGGWYLTSK' A
#
# COMPACT_ATOMS: atom_id res chain seq x y z
N MET A 1 -24.08 -57.65 -7.57
CA MET A 1 -23.16 -56.69 -8.21
C MET A 1 -22.99 -55.51 -7.28
N ARG A 2 -21.75 -55.19 -6.86
CA ARG A 2 -21.44 -54.06 -5.98
C ARG A 2 -20.72 -52.99 -6.80
N TYR A 3 -21.36 -51.85 -7.01
CA TYR A 3 -20.76 -50.72 -7.74
C TYR A 3 -19.90 -49.93 -6.76
N THR A 4 -18.58 -50.04 -6.90
CA THR A 4 -17.65 -49.20 -6.16
C THR A 4 -17.62 -47.82 -6.82
N ILE A 5 -18.28 -46.83 -6.19
CA ILE A 5 -18.21 -45.42 -6.58
C ILE A 5 -16.85 -44.86 -6.13
N TYR A 6 -15.76 -45.43 -6.66
CA TYR A 6 -14.44 -44.84 -6.58
C TYR A 6 -14.42 -43.64 -7.53
N ASN A 7 -13.80 -42.58 -7.04
CA ASN A 7 -13.32 -41.44 -7.81
C ASN A 7 -14.35 -40.34 -8.14
N MET A 8 -14.99 -39.77 -7.11
CA MET A 8 -15.44 -38.38 -7.25
C MET A 8 -14.20 -37.49 -7.44
N PRO A 9 -14.12 -36.67 -8.51
CA PRO A 9 -13.02 -35.72 -8.65
C PRO A 9 -13.07 -34.76 -7.48
N ARG A 10 -11.99 -34.72 -6.70
CA ARG A 10 -11.84 -33.74 -5.61
C ARG A 10 -12.07 -32.35 -6.22
N ARG A 11 -13.12 -31.64 -5.77
CA ARG A 11 -13.39 -30.26 -6.18
C ARG A 11 -12.08 -29.50 -6.19
N ASN A 12 -11.70 -28.94 -7.34
CA ASN A 12 -10.51 -28.11 -7.48
C ASN A 12 -10.53 -27.05 -6.39
N ARG A 13 -9.74 -27.28 -5.33
CA ARG A 13 -9.67 -26.41 -4.16
C ARG A 13 -8.70 -25.29 -4.52
N THR A 14 -9.05 -24.49 -5.53
CA THR A 14 -8.32 -23.27 -5.79
C THR A 14 -8.45 -22.40 -4.55
N PRO A 15 -7.33 -22.00 -3.91
CA PRO A 15 -7.42 -21.11 -2.77
C PRO A 15 -8.13 -19.83 -3.21
N LYS A 16 -9.08 -19.37 -2.39
CA LYS A 16 -9.82 -18.15 -2.68
C LYS A 16 -8.82 -17.00 -2.88
N HIS A 17 -8.91 -16.29 -4.00
CA HIS A 17 -8.05 -15.14 -4.25
C HIS A 17 -8.26 -14.09 -3.16
N ILE A 18 -7.18 -13.74 -2.45
CA ILE A 18 -7.17 -12.67 -1.45
C ILE A 18 -6.44 -11.49 -2.07
N LEU A 19 -7.15 -10.37 -2.21
CA LEU A 19 -6.53 -9.11 -2.65
C LEU A 19 -5.48 -8.66 -1.63
N ARG A 20 -4.31 -8.23 -2.13
CA ARG A 20 -3.24 -7.68 -1.30
C ARG A 20 -3.76 -6.45 -0.54
N LYS A 21 -3.78 -6.53 0.79
CA LYS A 21 -4.12 -5.39 1.65
C LYS A 21 -2.88 -4.54 1.87
N LEU A 22 -2.99 -3.24 1.62
CA LEU A 22 -1.95 -2.29 1.97
C LEU A 22 -1.83 -2.17 3.50
N PRO A 23 -0.62 -1.93 4.04
CA PRO A 23 -0.43 -1.74 5.47
C PRO A 23 -1.22 -0.52 5.97
N VAL A 24 -1.83 -0.64 7.17
CA VAL A 24 -2.71 0.38 7.76
C VAL A 24 -1.99 1.73 7.91
N LYS A 25 -0.69 1.73 8.21
CA LYS A 25 0.13 2.94 8.37
C LYS A 25 0.24 3.81 7.12
N GLU A 26 0.00 3.26 5.93
CA GLU A 26 0.03 4.06 4.70
C GLU A 26 -1.28 4.78 4.44
N ARG A 27 -2.41 4.20 4.90
CA ARG A 27 -3.74 4.79 4.70
C ARG A 27 -3.94 6.12 5.42
N THR A 28 -3.19 6.37 6.49
CA THR A 28 -3.27 7.61 7.27
C THR A 28 -2.38 8.71 6.73
N LYS A 29 -1.51 8.43 5.75
CA LYS A 29 -0.59 9.43 5.20
C LYS A 29 -1.26 10.21 4.08
N ILE A 30 -0.93 11.51 4.00
CA ILE A 30 -1.38 12.36 2.91
C ILE A 30 -0.61 11.96 1.64
N ARG A 31 -1.33 11.42 0.65
CA ARG A 31 -0.78 11.08 -0.66
C ARG A 31 -0.77 12.31 -1.57
N TYR A 32 0.39 12.62 -2.14
CA TYR A 32 0.53 13.64 -3.16
C TYR A 32 0.51 13.00 -4.57
N PRO A 33 -0.07 13.69 -5.57
CA PRO A 33 -0.19 13.14 -6.92
C PRO A 33 1.16 13.07 -7.66
N THR A 34 2.07 14.01 -7.38
CA THR A 34 3.38 14.10 -8.03
C THR A 34 4.47 14.39 -7.01
N LYS A 35 5.73 14.08 -7.35
CA LYS A 35 6.90 14.43 -6.54
C LYS A 35 6.96 15.94 -6.26
N LYS A 36 6.73 16.75 -7.29
CA LYS A 36 6.75 18.22 -7.20
C LYS A 36 5.70 18.75 -6.22
N ALA A 37 4.51 18.15 -6.19
CA ALA A 37 3.47 18.52 -5.22
C ALA A 37 3.89 18.19 -3.78
N ALA A 38 4.53 17.04 -3.55
CA ALA A 38 5.05 16.68 -2.25
C ALA A 38 6.20 17.61 -1.80
N GLU A 39 7.10 17.97 -2.70
CA GLU A 39 8.19 18.92 -2.43
C GLU A 39 7.64 20.32 -2.10
N ALA A 40 6.63 20.81 -2.84
CA ALA A 40 5.99 22.07 -2.53
C ALA A 40 5.33 22.07 -1.13
N ALA A 41 4.64 20.99 -0.78
CA ALA A 41 4.05 20.82 0.54
C ALA A 41 5.11 20.72 1.65
N MET A 42 6.25 20.08 1.38
CA MET A 42 7.40 20.05 2.28
C MET A 42 7.93 21.46 2.54
N CYS A 43 8.16 22.25 1.48
CA CYS A 43 8.64 23.63 1.60
C CYS A 43 7.68 24.49 2.41
N GLN A 44 6.37 24.39 2.13
CA GLN A 44 5.35 25.10 2.91
C GLN A 44 5.40 24.71 4.39
N ARG A 45 5.57 23.42 4.70
CA ARG A 45 5.60 22.95 6.08
C ARG A 45 6.85 23.38 6.84
N ILE A 46 8.00 23.39 6.17
CA ILE A 46 9.27 23.89 6.74
C ILE A 46 9.17 25.38 7.09
N LEU A 47 8.41 26.18 6.33
CA LEU A 47 8.20 27.60 6.65
C LEU A 47 7.47 27.79 7.99
N TYR A 48 6.51 26.92 8.32
CA TYR A 48 5.75 27.00 9.58
C TYR A 48 6.44 26.27 10.73
N GLU A 49 7.15 25.18 10.45
CA GLU A 49 7.77 24.28 11.43
C GLU A 49 9.25 24.04 11.07
N PRO A 50 10.15 25.02 11.23
CA PRO A 50 11.53 24.93 10.74
C PRO A 50 12.38 23.88 11.47
N THR A 51 11.95 23.44 12.64
CA THR A 51 12.61 22.39 13.42
C THR A 51 12.36 21.00 12.87
N VAL A 52 11.37 20.82 11.99
CA VAL A 52 10.97 19.52 11.47
C VAL A 52 11.76 19.21 10.20
N LEU A 53 12.61 18.19 10.27
CA LEU A 53 13.30 17.66 9.10
C LEU A 53 12.37 16.72 8.34
N LEU A 54 11.88 17.15 7.18
CA LEU A 54 11.03 16.36 6.30
C LEU A 54 11.80 15.86 5.08
N ARG A 55 11.42 14.68 4.57
CA ARG A 55 11.85 14.17 3.28
C ARG A 55 10.66 13.63 2.49
N VAL A 56 10.72 13.83 1.17
CA VAL A 56 9.79 13.24 0.21
C VAL A 56 10.28 11.83 -0.13
N TYR A 57 9.37 10.85 -0.14
CA TYR A 57 9.67 9.50 -0.62
C TYR A 57 8.50 8.93 -1.42
N GLN A 58 8.80 7.98 -2.31
CA GLN A 58 7.80 7.20 -2.99
C GLN A 58 7.57 5.89 -2.23
N SER A 59 6.33 5.56 -1.90
CA SER A 59 6.05 4.28 -1.25
C SER A 59 6.24 3.11 -2.23
N PRO A 60 6.92 2.03 -1.82
CA PRO A 60 7.07 0.82 -2.63
C PRO A 60 5.77 0.00 -2.71
N HIS A 61 4.75 0.32 -1.94
CA HIS A 61 3.53 -0.46 -1.83
C HIS A 61 2.43 0.01 -2.79
N ASP A 62 2.28 1.32 -2.99
CA ASP A 62 1.22 1.92 -3.82
C ASP A 62 1.75 2.92 -4.87
N GLY A 63 3.06 3.18 -4.89
CA GLY A 63 3.71 4.13 -5.79
C GLY A 63 3.38 5.60 -5.52
N GLY A 64 2.69 5.90 -4.41
CA GLY A 64 2.31 7.25 -4.02
C GLY A 64 3.47 8.07 -3.45
N TRP A 65 3.36 9.40 -3.56
CA TRP A 65 4.33 10.33 -2.97
C TRP A 65 3.88 10.76 -1.59
N TYR A 66 4.80 10.70 -0.63
CA TYR A 66 4.52 10.97 0.78
C TYR A 66 5.62 11.81 1.42
N LEU A 67 5.28 12.45 2.52
CA LEU A 67 6.23 13.06 3.44
C LEU A 67 6.51 12.13 4.60
N THR A 68 7.77 12.08 5.03
CA THR A 68 8.18 11.44 6.27
C THR A 68 9.19 12.33 6.98
N SER A 69 9.23 12.26 8.31
CA SER A 69 10.35 12.83 9.05
C SER A 69 11.64 12.11 8.64
N LYS A 70 12.73 12.87 8.51
CA LYS A 70 14.07 12.34 8.27
C LYS A 70 14.63 11.69 9.52
#